data_AF-A0A1Q6H3X7-F1
#
_entry.id   AF-A0A1Q6H3X7-F1
#
_cell.length_a   1.000
_cell.length_b   1.000
_cell.length_c   1.000
_cell.angle_alpha   90.00
_cell.angle_beta   90.00
_cell.angle_gamma   90.00
#
_symmetry.space_group_name_H-M   'P 1'
#
loop_
_entity.id
_entity.type
_entity.pdbx_description
1 polymer ?
#
loop_
_entity_poly.entity_id
_entity_poly.type
_entity_poly.pdbx_seq_one_letter_code
_entity_poly.pdbx_strand_id
1 'polypeptide(L)'
;MENIRNRITPHFIYNALNHEEFATAQGRASQLHVLVELLRQGQELAGRFCINLSDELNFIDLYVSVESRAVGPNFIYDKRLSDGLNPSSVMLPSMMVQIFVENAMKHGLKGLSPDVYKKLVIRVTDRDDDTLVEVLNNGRKQGDHSSDKRVHVGLRVVSQTIQLLNERNVGKMNYRFYEYGYDEEFKTFIYCASLTIPKNYSFEIK
;
A
#
# COMPACT_ATOMS: atom_id res chain seq x y z
N MET A 1 7.46 -18.04 13.17
CA MET A 1 6.88 -17.14 12.14
C MET A 1 6.65 -15.71 12.65
N GLU A 2 7.20 -15.31 13.81
CA GLU A 2 7.00 -13.96 14.37
C GLU A 2 7.94 -12.88 13.77
N ASN A 3 9.11 -13.27 13.24
CA ASN A 3 10.15 -12.31 12.85
C ASN A 3 10.01 -11.63 11.47
N ILE A 4 8.93 -11.88 10.71
CA ILE A 4 8.76 -11.28 9.37
C ILE A 4 7.73 -10.14 9.37
N ARG A 5 7.03 -9.90 10.48
CA ARG A 5 5.94 -8.91 10.51
C ARG A 5 6.34 -7.50 10.92
N ASN A 6 7.57 -7.28 11.40
CA ASN A 6 8.08 -5.92 11.61
C ASN A 6 8.39 -5.25 10.26
N ARG A 7 7.39 -4.55 9.72
CA ARG A 7 7.40 -4.00 8.36
C ARG A 7 7.91 -2.56 8.27
N ILE A 8 8.04 -1.87 9.40
CA ILE A 8 8.61 -0.52 9.41
C ILE A 8 10.14 -0.63 9.37
N THR A 9 10.71 -0.32 8.21
CA THR A 9 12.17 -0.39 8.03
C THR A 9 12.88 0.72 8.82
N PRO A 10 14.03 0.46 9.47
CA PRO A 10 14.83 1.50 10.14
C PRO A 10 15.19 2.67 9.22
N HIS A 11 15.38 2.40 7.92
CA HIS A 11 15.63 3.41 6.90
C HIS A 11 14.42 4.35 6.68
N PHE A 12 13.19 3.83 6.73
CA PHE A 12 11.99 4.66 6.67
C PHE A 12 11.94 5.63 7.87
N ILE A 13 12.20 5.11 9.07
CA ILE A 13 12.22 5.92 10.29
C ILE A 13 13.28 7.02 10.19
N TYR A 14 14.49 6.68 9.74
CA TYR A 14 15.58 7.64 9.54
C TYR A 14 15.21 8.74 8.54
N ASN A 15 14.65 8.39 7.39
CA ASN A 15 14.24 9.39 6.39
C ASN A 15 13.11 10.29 6.90
N ALA A 16 12.12 9.72 7.58
CA ALA A 16 11.03 10.48 8.16
C ALA A 16 11.54 11.46 9.22
N LEU A 17 12.45 11.02 10.10
CA LEU A 17 13.08 11.89 11.10
C LEU A 17 13.90 13.02 10.46
N ASN A 18 14.72 12.71 9.44
CA ASN A 18 15.49 13.74 8.73
C ASN A 18 14.59 14.79 8.06
N HIS A 19 13.45 14.38 7.48
CA HIS A 19 12.49 15.31 6.92
C HIS A 19 11.86 16.21 7.99
N GLU A 20 11.59 15.68 9.18
CA GLU A 20 11.07 16.47 10.31
C GLU A 20 12.12 17.46 10.86
N GLU A 21 13.38 17.03 10.97
CA GLU A 21 14.49 17.90 11.36
C GLU A 21 14.66 19.05 10.35
N PHE A 22 14.64 18.74 9.06
CA PHE A 22 14.72 19.76 8.01
C PHE A 22 13.50 20.70 8.01
N ALA A 23 12.29 20.17 8.22
CA ALA A 23 11.07 20.98 8.28
C ALA A 23 11.09 21.98 9.44
N THR A 24 11.51 21.52 10.62
CA THR A 24 11.64 22.38 11.81
C THR A 24 12.75 23.42 11.65
N ALA A 25 13.89 23.06 11.03
CA ALA A 25 14.94 24.01 10.67
C ALA A 25 14.46 25.11 9.69
N GLN A 26 13.45 24.83 8.85
CA GLN A 26 12.79 25.81 7.99
C GLN A 26 11.62 26.56 8.66
N GLY A 27 11.43 26.39 9.98
CA GLY A 27 10.36 27.05 10.73
C GLY A 27 8.96 26.47 10.52
N ARG A 28 8.83 25.28 9.89
CA ARG A 28 7.55 24.58 9.77
C ARG A 28 7.23 23.84 11.07
N ALA A 29 5.94 23.70 11.38
CA ALA A 29 5.49 22.90 12.52
C ALA A 29 5.88 21.44 12.34
N SER A 30 6.47 20.84 13.39
CA SER A 30 6.80 19.41 13.38
C SER A 30 5.54 18.55 13.37
N GLN A 31 5.60 17.49 12.58
CA GLN A 31 4.63 16.41 12.51
C GLN A 31 5.19 15.10 13.10
N LEU A 32 6.15 15.18 14.03
CA LEU A 32 6.68 14.00 14.72
C LEU A 32 5.59 13.15 15.38
N HIS A 33 4.49 13.76 15.85
CA HIS A 33 3.35 13.02 16.40
C HIS A 33 2.69 12.11 15.36
N VAL A 34 2.60 12.53 14.09
CA VAL A 34 2.07 11.74 12.97
C VAL A 34 2.99 10.55 12.70
N LEU A 35 4.30 10.76 12.75
CA LEU A 35 5.28 9.67 12.62
C LEU A 35 5.14 8.68 13.77
N VAL A 36 5.05 9.14 15.03
CA VAL A 36 4.85 8.26 16.19
C VAL A 36 3.55 7.46 16.07
N GLU A 37 2.46 8.08 15.62
CA GLU A 37 1.21 7.40 15.37
C GLU A 37 1.36 6.31 14.29
N LEU A 38 2.05 6.62 13.19
CA LEU A 38 2.32 5.66 12.12
C LEU A 38 3.13 4.47 12.64
N LEU A 39 4.15 4.72 13.45
CA LEU A 39 4.94 3.66 14.07
C LEU A 39 4.06 2.76 14.95
N ARG A 40 3.22 3.36 15.80
CA ARG A 40 2.32 2.65 16.71
C ARG A 40 1.29 1.82 15.95
N GLN A 41 0.57 2.41 15.00
CA GLN A 41 -0.43 1.70 14.19
C GLN A 41 0.22 0.59 13.37
N GLY A 42 1.40 0.82 12.80
CA GLY A 42 2.10 -0.19 12.01
C GLY A 42 2.52 -1.40 12.84
N GLN A 43 2.94 -1.20 14.09
CA GLN A 43 3.21 -2.29 15.03
C GLN A 43 1.94 -3.07 15.38
N GLU A 44 0.85 -2.36 15.69
CA GLU A 44 -0.42 -2.98 16.06
C GLU A 44 -0.97 -3.85 14.93
N LEU A 45 -1.04 -3.31 13.72
CA LEU A 45 -1.56 -4.01 12.55
C LEU A 45 -0.65 -5.18 12.13
N ALA A 46 0.67 -5.04 12.26
CA ALA A 46 1.61 -6.14 12.04
C ALA A 46 1.40 -7.33 13.00
N GLY A 47 0.92 -7.07 14.22
CA GLY A 47 0.59 -8.11 15.19
C GLY A 47 -0.67 -8.90 14.81
N ARG A 48 -1.58 -8.31 14.03
CA ARG A 48 -2.84 -8.94 13.61
C ARG A 48 -2.64 -9.73 12.32
N PHE A 49 -3.31 -10.89 12.22
CA PHE A 49 -3.27 -11.67 10.99
C PHE A 49 -4.20 -11.10 9.92
N CYS A 50 -5.41 -10.71 10.31
CA CYS A 50 -6.41 -10.10 9.43
C CYS A 50 -7.03 -8.90 10.12
N ILE A 51 -7.45 -7.94 9.31
CA ILE A 51 -8.01 -6.66 9.72
C ILE A 51 -9.12 -6.25 8.74
N ASN A 52 -9.91 -5.25 9.12
CA ASN A 52 -10.88 -4.65 8.23
C ASN A 52 -10.17 -3.78 7.17
N LEU A 53 -10.74 -3.70 5.97
CA LEU A 53 -10.22 -2.84 4.91
C LEU A 53 -10.21 -1.38 5.33
N SER A 54 -11.16 -0.95 6.17
CA SER A 54 -11.14 0.39 6.77
C SER A 54 -9.85 0.67 7.55
N ASP A 55 -9.38 -0.30 8.35
CA ASP A 55 -8.19 -0.14 9.18
C ASP A 55 -6.93 -0.08 8.31
N GLU A 56 -6.88 -0.91 7.26
CA GLU A 56 -5.76 -0.90 6.32
C GLU A 56 -5.71 0.41 5.51
N LEU A 57 -6.86 0.91 5.04
CA LEU A 57 -6.94 2.17 4.31
C LEU A 57 -6.56 3.37 5.20
N ASN A 58 -6.99 3.39 6.46
CA ASN A 58 -6.62 4.43 7.43
C ASN A 58 -5.10 4.44 7.67
N PHE A 59 -4.49 3.26 7.82
CA PHE A 59 -3.04 3.15 7.96
C PHE A 59 -2.30 3.62 6.71
N ILE A 60 -2.82 3.27 5.53
CA ILE A 60 -2.27 3.72 4.26
C ILE A 60 -2.35 5.24 4.12
N ASP A 61 -3.44 5.88 4.53
CA ASP A 61 -3.55 7.34 4.51
C ASP A 61 -2.46 8.01 5.34
N LEU A 62 -2.25 7.48 6.55
CA LEU A 62 -1.21 7.95 7.44
C LEU A 62 0.19 7.74 6.82
N TYR A 63 0.44 6.56 6.25
CA TYR A 63 1.69 6.23 5.56
C TYR A 63 1.98 7.19 4.39
N VAL A 64 0.99 7.38 3.51
CA VAL A 64 1.10 8.27 2.35
C VAL A 64 1.32 9.72 2.80
N SER A 65 0.67 10.16 3.88
CA SER A 65 0.85 11.52 4.40
C SER A 65 2.31 11.81 4.79
N VAL A 66 2.99 10.83 5.40
CA VAL A 66 4.39 10.93 5.81
C VAL A 66 5.33 10.81 4.61
N GLU A 67 5.10 9.83 3.73
CA GLU A 67 6.01 9.54 2.61
C GLU A 67 5.82 10.47 1.40
N SER A 68 4.70 11.18 1.29
CA SER A 68 4.44 12.13 0.20
C SER A 68 5.57 13.15 0.04
N ARG A 69 6.17 13.60 1.15
CA ARG A 69 7.33 14.50 1.19
C ARG A 69 8.54 13.91 0.46
N ALA A 70 8.77 12.61 0.64
CA ALA A 70 9.88 11.89 0.04
C ALA A 70 9.67 11.62 -1.46
N VAL A 71 8.41 11.59 -1.92
CA VAL A 71 8.04 11.48 -3.34
C VAL A 71 8.20 12.82 -4.06
N GLY A 72 8.04 13.93 -3.33
CA GLY A 72 8.32 15.27 -3.80
C GLY A 72 7.09 16.03 -4.29
N PRO A 73 7.29 17.19 -4.93
CA PRO A 73 6.19 18.03 -5.41
C PRO A 73 5.39 17.32 -6.53
N ASN A 74 4.18 17.83 -6.77
CA ASN A 74 3.24 17.34 -7.78
C ASN A 74 2.74 15.90 -7.55
N PHE A 75 2.76 15.44 -6.29
CA PHE A 75 2.17 14.17 -5.89
C PHE A 75 0.68 14.34 -5.53
N ILE A 76 -0.15 13.49 -6.11
CA ILE A 76 -1.60 13.42 -5.90
C ILE A 76 -1.94 12.02 -5.39
N TYR A 77 -2.69 11.98 -4.30
CA TYR A 77 -3.22 10.76 -3.71
C TYR A 77 -4.75 10.81 -3.73
N ASP A 78 -5.38 9.73 -4.19
CA ASP A 78 -6.83 9.61 -4.30
C ASP A 78 -7.30 8.22 -3.84
N LYS A 79 -8.49 8.17 -3.23
CA LYS A 79 -9.18 6.94 -2.84
C LYS A 79 -10.57 6.92 -3.45
N ARG A 80 -10.91 5.81 -4.11
CA ARG A 80 -12.19 5.61 -4.78
C ARG A 80 -12.81 4.31 -4.30
N LEU A 81 -13.92 4.40 -3.58
CA LEU A 81 -14.69 3.26 -3.12
C LEU A 81 -15.98 3.18 -3.94
N SER A 82 -16.46 1.96 -4.19
CA SER A 82 -17.77 1.79 -4.84
C SER A 82 -18.89 2.37 -3.98
N ASP A 83 -19.93 2.87 -4.63
CA ASP A 83 -21.11 3.38 -3.93
C ASP A 83 -21.73 2.28 -3.06
N GLY A 84 -22.03 2.60 -1.80
CA GLY A 84 -22.60 1.66 -0.83
C GLY A 84 -21.63 0.64 -0.23
N LEU A 85 -20.36 0.60 -0.66
CA LEU A 85 -19.35 -0.26 -0.05
C LEU A 85 -19.03 0.19 1.38
N ASN A 86 -19.20 -0.71 2.35
CA ASN A 86 -18.70 -0.51 3.71
C ASN A 86 -17.30 -1.15 3.85
N PRO A 87 -16.20 -0.36 3.93
CA PRO A 87 -14.86 -0.93 4.08
C PRO A 87 -14.66 -1.65 5.43
N SER A 88 -15.50 -1.36 6.44
CA SER A 88 -15.47 -2.09 7.71
C SER A 88 -16.06 -3.50 7.61
N SER A 89 -16.81 -3.84 6.55
CA SER A 89 -17.31 -5.22 6.37
C SER A 89 -16.40 -6.09 5.50
N VAL A 90 -15.38 -5.51 4.86
CA VAL A 90 -14.40 -6.26 4.06
C VAL A 90 -13.22 -6.61 4.94
N MET A 91 -12.88 -7.89 5.02
CA MET A 91 -11.71 -8.38 5.73
C MET A 91 -10.61 -8.73 4.74
N LEU A 92 -9.36 -8.52 5.16
CA LEU A 92 -8.17 -8.94 4.42
C LEU A 92 -7.02 -9.25 5.37
N PRO A 93 -6.01 -10.01 4.92
CA PRO A 93 -4.80 -10.19 5.68
C PRO A 93 -4.06 -8.86 5.83
N SER A 94 -3.58 -8.62 7.04
CA SER A 94 -2.99 -7.34 7.41
C SER A 94 -1.79 -6.99 6.53
N MET A 95 -1.70 -5.72 6.15
CA MET A 95 -0.57 -5.11 5.45
C MET A 95 -0.36 -5.63 4.01
N MET A 96 -1.40 -6.17 3.38
CA MET A 96 -1.32 -6.61 1.98
C MET A 96 -1.38 -5.43 1.00
N VAL A 97 -2.39 -4.57 1.13
CA VAL A 97 -2.55 -3.39 0.27
C VAL A 97 -1.45 -2.39 0.56
N GLN A 98 -1.02 -2.30 1.82
CA GLN A 98 0.12 -1.48 2.21
C GLN A 98 1.40 -1.82 1.43
N ILE A 99 1.72 -3.11 1.19
CA ILE A 99 2.90 -3.49 0.39
C ILE A 99 2.79 -2.93 -1.03
N PHE A 100 1.60 -2.97 -1.61
CA PHE A 100 1.39 -2.47 -2.96
C PHE A 100 1.54 -0.95 -3.02
N VAL A 101 1.04 -0.24 -2.01
CA VAL A 101 1.24 1.21 -1.87
C VAL A 101 2.71 1.56 -1.66
N GLU A 102 3.40 0.84 -0.79
CA GLU A 102 4.84 1.03 -0.56
C GLU A 102 5.63 0.84 -1.86
N ASN A 103 5.32 -0.22 -2.61
CA ASN A 103 5.96 -0.48 -3.90
C ASN A 103 5.67 0.64 -4.91
N ALA A 104 4.42 1.09 -5.00
CA ALA A 104 4.02 2.19 -5.87
C ALA A 104 4.79 3.48 -5.53
N MET A 105 4.87 3.85 -4.25
CA MET A 105 5.54 5.07 -3.83
C MET A 105 7.06 4.99 -3.97
N LYS A 106 7.70 3.93 -3.48
CA LYS A 106 9.17 3.82 -3.43
C LYS A 106 9.80 3.46 -4.77
N HIS A 107 9.14 2.62 -5.56
CA HIS A 107 9.72 2.09 -6.81
C HIS A 107 9.01 2.62 -8.05
N GLY A 108 7.71 2.92 -7.94
CA GLY A 108 6.95 3.54 -9.02
C GLY A 108 7.22 5.04 -9.14
N LEU A 109 7.01 5.80 -8.06
CA LEU A 109 6.92 7.27 -8.11
C LEU A 109 8.18 8.00 -7.64
N LYS A 110 8.88 7.47 -6.63
CA LYS A 110 10.09 8.11 -6.09
C LYS A 110 11.22 8.08 -7.12
N GLY A 111 11.94 9.20 -7.25
CA GLY A 111 13.04 9.35 -8.20
C GLY A 111 12.61 9.69 -9.63
N LEU A 112 11.31 9.87 -9.89
CA LEU A 112 10.85 10.60 -11.07
C LEU A 112 11.21 12.08 -10.95
N SER A 113 11.33 12.76 -12.10
CA SER A 113 11.65 14.20 -12.13
C SER A 113 10.65 14.99 -11.26
N PRO A 114 11.09 16.03 -10.53
CA PRO A 114 10.20 16.92 -9.77
C PRO A 114 9.05 17.49 -10.61
N ASP A 115 9.29 17.74 -11.90
CA ASP A 115 8.35 18.38 -12.82
C ASP A 115 7.25 17.44 -13.35
N VAL A 116 7.37 16.14 -13.08
CA VAL A 116 6.40 15.13 -13.51
C VAL A 116 5.30 15.00 -12.45
N TYR A 117 4.04 15.00 -12.90
CA TYR A 117 2.88 14.67 -12.08
C TYR A 117 2.95 13.21 -11.62
N LYS A 118 2.79 12.99 -10.31
CA LYS A 118 2.87 11.68 -9.67
C LYS A 118 1.51 11.39 -9.06
N LYS A 119 0.87 10.30 -9.46
CA LYS A 119 -0.47 9.95 -9.03
C LYS A 119 -0.47 8.56 -8.42
N LEU A 120 -1.06 8.45 -7.24
CA LEU A 120 -1.39 7.19 -6.59
C LEU A 120 -2.90 7.15 -6.37
N VAL A 121 -3.56 6.11 -6.88
CA VAL A 121 -5.00 5.91 -6.67
C VAL A 121 -5.23 4.56 -6.04
N ILE A 122 -5.99 4.51 -4.95
CA ILE A 122 -6.52 3.27 -4.41
C ILE A 122 -7.97 3.17 -4.82
N ARG A 123 -8.31 2.13 -5.58
CA ARG A 123 -9.68 1.87 -6.02
C ARG A 123 -10.17 0.58 -5.40
N VAL A 124 -11.37 0.61 -4.81
CA VAL A 124 -12.03 -0.58 -4.31
C VAL A 124 -13.35 -0.75 -5.05
N THR A 125 -13.41 -1.81 -5.83
CA THR A 125 -14.58 -2.19 -6.61
C THR A 125 -15.29 -3.34 -5.94
N ASP A 126 -16.54 -3.14 -5.53
CA ASP A 126 -17.37 -4.25 -5.07
C ASP A 126 -18.07 -4.91 -6.25
N ARG A 127 -17.92 -6.22 -6.37
CA ARG A 127 -18.51 -7.04 -7.43
C ARG A 127 -19.35 -8.14 -6.78
N ASP A 128 -20.16 -8.81 -7.60
CA ASP A 128 -21.05 -9.85 -7.13
C ASP A 128 -20.30 -11.00 -6.43
N ASP A 129 -19.17 -11.44 -7.02
CA ASP A 129 -18.42 -12.61 -6.54
C ASP A 129 -17.19 -12.26 -5.68
N ASP A 130 -16.71 -11.02 -5.75
CA ASP A 130 -15.49 -10.59 -5.08
C ASP A 130 -15.47 -9.09 -4.76
N THR A 131 -14.49 -8.70 -3.96
CA THR A 131 -14.07 -7.31 -3.79
C THR A 131 -12.68 -7.16 -4.41
N LEU A 132 -12.54 -6.26 -5.38
CA LEU A 132 -11.26 -5.95 -6.01
C LEU A 132 -10.66 -4.68 -5.40
N VAL A 133 -9.45 -4.77 -4.84
CA VAL A 133 -8.65 -3.62 -4.40
C VAL A 133 -7.53 -3.39 -5.41
N GLU A 134 -7.42 -2.18 -5.94
CA GLU A 134 -6.43 -1.80 -6.95
C GLU A 134 -5.60 -0.63 -6.44
N VAL A 135 -4.28 -0.73 -6.56
CA VAL A 135 -3.33 0.36 -6.32
C VAL A 135 -2.73 0.75 -7.67
N LEU A 136 -3.18 1.89 -8.19
CA LEU A 136 -2.77 2.42 -9.48
C LEU A 136 -1.74 3.53 -9.30
N ASN A 137 -0.70 3.53 -10.14
CA ASN A 137 0.28 4.61 -10.17
C ASN A 137 0.73 4.91 -11.60
N ASN A 138 1.10 6.16 -11.87
CA ASN A 138 1.57 6.59 -13.19
C ASN A 138 3.11 6.68 -13.30
N GLY A 139 3.81 5.96 -12.42
CA GLY A 139 5.26 5.95 -12.36
C GLY A 139 5.86 4.83 -13.18
N ARG A 140 6.75 4.05 -12.58
CA ARG A 140 7.35 2.87 -13.19
C ARG A 140 6.54 1.61 -12.89
N LYS A 141 6.65 0.62 -13.78
CA LYS A 141 6.02 -0.69 -13.60
C LYS A 141 6.47 -1.35 -12.30
N GLN A 142 5.51 -1.79 -11.50
CA GLN A 142 5.76 -2.53 -10.27
C GLN A 142 5.94 -4.03 -10.59
N GLY A 143 6.83 -4.70 -9.86
CA GLY A 143 7.04 -6.15 -9.98
C GLY A 143 7.96 -6.60 -11.12
N ASP A 144 8.47 -5.69 -11.95
CA ASP A 144 9.45 -6.00 -13.00
C ASP A 144 10.87 -5.68 -12.50
N HIS A 145 11.69 -6.71 -12.30
CA HIS A 145 13.14 -6.66 -12.05
C HIS A 145 13.67 -5.56 -11.11
N SER A 146 13.00 -5.23 -10.00
CA SER A 146 13.61 -4.40 -8.97
C SER A 146 14.68 -5.22 -8.23
N SER A 147 15.97 -4.94 -8.39
CA SER A 147 17.06 -5.61 -7.65
C SER A 147 17.00 -5.41 -6.12
N ASP A 148 16.04 -4.63 -5.62
CA ASP A 148 15.83 -4.44 -4.19
C ASP A 148 15.27 -5.72 -3.54
N LYS A 149 16.08 -6.30 -2.64
CA LYS A 149 15.74 -7.50 -1.87
C LYS A 149 14.48 -7.31 -1.01
N ARG A 150 14.13 -6.07 -0.62
CA ARG A 150 12.97 -5.79 0.24
C ARG A 150 11.63 -5.96 -0.48
N VAL A 151 11.52 -5.55 -1.73
CA VAL A 151 10.33 -5.79 -2.57
C VAL A 151 10.05 -7.29 -2.68
N HIS A 152 11.10 -8.07 -2.93
CA HIS A 152 11.02 -9.52 -2.98
C HIS A 152 10.56 -10.14 -1.65
N VAL A 153 10.98 -9.58 -0.51
CA VAL A 153 10.52 -10.04 0.80
C VAL A 153 9.03 -9.74 1.00
N GLY A 154 8.59 -8.51 0.74
CA GLY A 154 7.18 -8.11 0.88
C GLY A 154 6.25 -8.94 0.00
N LEU A 155 6.56 -9.05 -1.30
CA LEU A 155 5.76 -9.83 -2.23
C LEU A 155 5.76 -11.33 -1.89
N ARG A 156 6.88 -11.88 -1.40
CA ARG A 156 6.91 -13.27 -0.93
C ARG A 156 5.98 -13.48 0.27
N VAL A 157 5.88 -12.53 1.19
CA VAL A 157 4.91 -12.61 2.30
C VAL A 157 3.48 -12.61 1.76
N VAL A 158 3.17 -11.72 0.81
CA VAL A 158 1.86 -11.71 0.12
C VAL A 158 1.55 -13.07 -0.52
N SER A 159 2.48 -13.63 -1.30
CA SER A 159 2.29 -14.93 -1.95
C SER A 159 2.06 -16.06 -0.93
N GLN A 160 2.88 -16.12 0.13
CA GLN A 160 2.79 -17.15 1.16
C GLN A 160 1.47 -17.07 1.95
N THR A 161 1.06 -15.86 2.32
CA THR A 161 -0.21 -15.64 3.05
C THR A 161 -1.40 -16.03 2.19
N ILE A 162 -1.43 -15.62 0.91
CA ILE A 162 -2.49 -16.01 -0.02
C ILE A 162 -2.51 -17.53 -0.21
N GLN A 163 -1.35 -18.16 -0.42
CA GLN A 163 -1.27 -19.61 -0.60
C GLN A 163 -1.87 -20.35 0.60
N LEU A 164 -1.45 -19.99 1.82
CA LEU A 164 -1.94 -20.59 3.06
C LEU A 164 -3.46 -20.46 3.22
N LEU A 165 -4.01 -19.27 2.95
CA LEU A 165 -5.44 -19.04 3.06
C LEU A 165 -6.24 -19.75 1.96
N ASN A 166 -5.69 -19.79 0.74
CA ASN A 166 -6.31 -20.46 -0.39
C ASN A 166 -6.39 -21.98 -0.22
N GLU A 167 -5.59 -22.61 0.64
CA GLU A 167 -5.72 -24.05 0.93
C GLU A 167 -7.08 -24.41 1.54
N ARG A 168 -7.78 -23.45 2.15
CA ARG A 168 -9.04 -23.69 2.87
C ARG A 168 -10.26 -23.05 2.24
N ASN A 169 -10.06 -22.20 1.23
CA ASN A 169 -11.12 -21.46 0.60
C ASN A 169 -11.39 -22.02 -0.80
N VAL A 170 -12.66 -22.21 -1.16
CA VAL A 170 -13.06 -22.63 -2.51
C VAL A 170 -12.76 -21.51 -3.50
N GLY A 171 -13.27 -20.29 -3.22
CA GLY A 171 -12.86 -19.08 -3.92
C GLY A 171 -11.40 -18.76 -3.60
N LYS A 172 -10.61 -18.38 -4.61
CA LYS A 172 -9.18 -18.12 -4.45
C LYS A 172 -8.90 -16.63 -4.44
N MET A 173 -8.33 -16.15 -3.33
CA MET A 173 -7.70 -14.84 -3.28
C MET A 173 -6.51 -14.83 -4.24
N ASN A 174 -6.32 -13.74 -4.98
CA ASN A 174 -5.18 -13.60 -5.88
C ASN A 174 -4.72 -12.16 -5.95
N TYR A 175 -3.47 -11.96 -6.37
CA TYR A 175 -2.95 -10.65 -6.71
C TYR A 175 -2.27 -10.67 -8.07
N ARG A 176 -2.24 -9.51 -8.73
CA ARG A 176 -1.61 -9.34 -10.06
C ARG A 176 -0.96 -7.97 -10.18
N PHE A 177 0.08 -7.91 -11.00
CA PHE A 177 0.70 -6.67 -11.47
C PHE A 177 0.53 -6.59 -12.98
N TYR A 178 0.02 -5.49 -13.48
CA TYR A 178 -0.21 -5.30 -14.91
C TYR A 178 -0.23 -3.82 -15.30
N GLU A 179 -0.03 -3.56 -16.58
CA GLU A 179 -0.27 -2.25 -17.17
C GLU A 179 -1.78 -2.06 -17.31
N TYR A 180 -2.32 -1.06 -16.62
CA TYR A 180 -3.75 -0.77 -16.59
C TYR A 180 -4.21 -0.04 -17.85
N GLY A 181 -3.35 0.81 -18.41
CA GLY A 181 -3.63 1.59 -19.61
C GLY A 181 -2.74 2.82 -19.70
N TYR A 182 -3.09 3.73 -20.60
CA TYR A 182 -2.40 5.00 -20.79
C TYR A 182 -3.28 6.16 -20.30
N ASP A 183 -2.69 7.05 -19.50
CA ASP A 183 -3.31 8.29 -19.06
C ASP A 183 -2.98 9.40 -20.07
N GLU A 184 -3.97 9.82 -20.85
CA GLU A 184 -3.83 10.87 -21.86
C GLU A 184 -3.57 12.25 -21.24
N GLU A 185 -4.09 12.52 -20.04
CA GLU A 185 -3.92 13.80 -19.34
C GLU A 185 -2.45 13.99 -18.95
N PHE A 186 -1.85 12.94 -18.37
CA PHE A 186 -0.46 12.97 -17.88
C PHE A 186 0.56 12.39 -18.86
N LYS A 187 0.12 11.85 -20.00
CA LYS A 187 0.95 11.18 -21.02
C LYS A 187 1.84 10.07 -20.45
N THR A 188 1.28 9.26 -19.56
CA THR A 188 2.02 8.23 -18.82
C THR A 188 1.25 6.91 -18.81
N PHE A 189 1.96 5.79 -18.80
CA PHE A 189 1.34 4.50 -18.51
C PHE A 189 0.93 4.43 -17.05
N ILE A 190 -0.24 3.83 -16.80
CA ILE A 190 -0.73 3.50 -15.47
C ILE A 190 -0.40 2.04 -15.20
N TYR A 191 0.25 1.77 -14.08
CA TYR A 191 0.52 0.43 -13.58
C TYR A 191 -0.33 0.13 -12.37
N CYS A 192 -0.93 -1.06 -12.35
CA CYS A 192 -1.82 -1.52 -11.30
C CYS A 192 -1.25 -2.74 -10.58
N ALA A 193 -1.31 -2.70 -9.24
CA ALA A 193 -1.26 -3.87 -8.38
C ALA A 193 -2.68 -4.13 -7.86
N SER A 194 -3.25 -5.30 -8.15
CA SER A 194 -4.61 -5.64 -7.73
C SER A 194 -4.63 -6.80 -6.75
N LEU A 195 -5.51 -6.76 -5.76
CA LEU A 195 -5.89 -7.86 -4.86
C LEU A 195 -7.37 -8.20 -5.07
N THR A 196 -7.66 -9.44 -5.42
CA THR A 196 -9.03 -9.94 -5.54
C THR A 196 -9.36 -10.77 -4.30
N ILE A 197 -10.40 -10.38 -3.57
CA ILE A 197 -10.87 -11.05 -2.36
C ILE A 197 -12.26 -11.63 -2.62
N PRO A 198 -12.42 -12.96 -2.76
CA PRO A 198 -13.74 -13.56 -2.95
C PRO A 198 -14.71 -13.22 -1.82
N LYS A 199 -16.01 -13.17 -2.10
CA LYS A 199 -17.03 -13.11 -1.04
C LYS A 199 -16.99 -14.38 -0.19
N ASN A 200 -17.41 -14.27 1.07
CA ASN A 200 -17.45 -15.38 2.04
C ASN A 200 -16.09 -16.07 2.29
N TYR A 201 -15.00 -15.34 2.12
CA TYR A 201 -13.65 -15.86 2.33
C TYR A 201 -13.35 -16.03 3.83
N SER A 202 -12.85 -17.19 4.24
CA SER A 202 -12.43 -17.47 5.61
C SER A 202 -10.97 -17.09 5.83
N PHE A 203 -10.74 -16.40 6.95
CA PHE A 203 -9.44 -15.87 7.37
C PHE A 203 -8.83 -16.63 8.56
N GLU A 204 -9.39 -17.78 8.93
CA GLU A 204 -8.93 -18.57 10.07
C GLU A 204 -7.72 -19.44 9.73
N ILE A 205 -6.63 -19.28 10.51
CA ILE A 205 -5.46 -20.18 10.50
C ILE A 205 -5.63 -21.22 11.62
N LYS A 206 -5.21 -22.48 11.40
CA LYS A 206 -5.15 -23.49 12.50
C LYS A 206 -3.94 -23.19 13.38
#